data_AF-A0A5J9SHL3-F1
#
_entry.id   AF-A0A5J9SHL3-F1
#
_cell.length_a   1.000
_cell.length_b   1.000
_cell.length_c   1.000
_cell.angle_alpha   90.00
_cell.angle_beta   90.00
_cell.angle_gamma   90.00
#
_symmetry.space_group_name_H-M   'P 1'
#
loop_
_entity.id
_entity.type
_entity.pdbx_description
1 polymer ?
#
loop_
_entity_poly.entity_id
_entity_poly.type
_entity_poly.pdbx_seq_one_letter_code
_entity_poly.pdbx_strand_id
1 'polypeptide(L)'
;MSRTSSLLLAVATAAALCFCSVAAAGAAVDTVADSCGAIRDFVDAGFCASRPRSVPGAASADRHTHLLAAADLAAASGAAARDAAAGTARDELNPAARDALEACVILYGSGSVPALRLLRGYAAARSWAAARALLPLTGHAGIGCEAALGRAPATASAAGRMAAANREFEQLTTMTTALLNSVS
;
A
#
# COMPACT_ATOMS: atom_id res chain seq x y z
N MET A 1 44.19 52.88 17.23
CA MET A 1 43.45 53.84 16.37
C MET A 1 43.28 53.20 15.00
N SER A 2 42.22 52.42 14.81
CA SER A 2 41.90 51.80 13.51
C SER A 2 40.71 52.54 12.91
N ARG A 3 40.91 53.07 11.70
CA ARG A 3 39.91 53.86 10.97
C ARG A 3 38.78 52.97 10.44
N THR A 4 37.60 53.53 10.64
CA THR A 4 36.27 53.27 10.14
C THR A 4 36.13 53.15 8.62
N SER A 5 35.06 52.43 8.26
CA SER A 5 34.06 52.72 7.21
C SER A 5 34.08 51.95 5.89
N SER A 6 33.06 51.10 5.84
CA SER A 6 32.29 50.54 4.72
C SER A 6 32.17 51.41 3.47
N LEU A 7 32.22 50.76 2.31
CA LEU A 7 31.46 51.14 1.11
C LEU A 7 31.15 49.90 0.28
N LEU A 8 29.86 49.61 0.17
CA LEU A 8 29.23 48.63 -0.71
C LEU A 8 29.49 49.02 -2.18
N LEU A 9 29.86 48.07 -3.03
CA LEU A 9 29.47 48.09 -4.44
C LEU A 9 29.25 46.66 -4.94
N ALA A 10 28.00 46.40 -5.28
CA ALA A 10 27.54 45.19 -5.94
C ALA A 10 28.04 45.16 -7.39
N VAL A 11 28.55 44.00 -7.82
CA VAL A 11 28.55 43.62 -9.24
C VAL A 11 28.14 42.15 -9.32
N ALA A 12 26.87 41.94 -9.64
CA ALA A 12 26.35 40.66 -10.08
C ALA A 12 26.93 40.34 -11.46
N THR A 13 27.53 39.16 -11.60
CA THR A 13 27.77 38.54 -12.92
C THR A 13 27.27 37.10 -12.87
N ALA A 14 26.02 36.96 -13.29
CA ALA A 14 25.42 35.68 -13.63
C ALA A 14 26.02 35.19 -14.96
N ALA A 15 26.92 34.22 -14.89
CA ALA A 15 27.35 33.48 -16.07
C ALA A 15 26.40 32.30 -16.28
N ALA A 16 25.37 32.54 -17.09
CA ALA A 16 24.53 31.50 -17.68
C ALA A 16 25.38 30.65 -18.64
N LEU A 17 25.98 29.58 -18.14
CA LEU A 17 26.55 28.53 -18.99
C LEU A 17 25.42 27.62 -19.45
N CYS A 18 24.95 27.95 -20.64
CA CYS A 18 24.04 27.18 -21.47
C CYS A 18 24.72 25.86 -21.88
N PHE A 19 24.68 24.85 -21.00
CA PHE A 19 24.92 23.47 -21.43
C PHE A 19 23.61 22.95 -22.02
N CYS A 20 23.49 23.07 -23.34
CA CYS A 20 22.62 22.21 -24.15
C CYS A 20 23.16 20.78 -24.11
N SER A 21 23.12 20.13 -22.95
CA SER A 21 23.11 18.68 -22.90
C SER A 21 21.77 18.27 -23.49
N VAL A 22 21.84 17.72 -24.70
CA VAL A 22 20.75 17.05 -25.40
C VAL A 22 20.23 15.97 -24.45
N ALA A 23 19.24 16.32 -23.62
CA ALA A 23 18.45 15.36 -22.91
C ALA A 23 17.76 14.58 -24.00
N ALA A 24 18.29 13.40 -24.30
CA ALA A 24 17.48 12.35 -24.90
C ALA A 24 16.25 12.29 -24.00
N ALA A 25 15.13 12.83 -24.49
CA ALA A 25 13.82 12.60 -23.94
C ALA A 25 13.51 11.12 -24.21
N GLY A 26 14.23 10.22 -23.52
CA GLY A 26 13.67 8.95 -23.17
C GLY A 26 12.44 9.32 -22.38
N ALA A 27 11.27 9.07 -22.97
CA ALA A 27 10.01 9.16 -22.26
C ALA A 27 10.25 8.59 -20.86
N ALA A 28 10.02 9.38 -19.81
CA ALA A 28 10.13 8.88 -18.45
C ALA A 28 9.30 7.60 -18.42
N VAL A 29 10.00 6.45 -18.35
CA VAL A 29 9.33 5.17 -18.40
C VAL A 29 8.48 5.15 -17.16
N ASP A 30 7.17 5.14 -17.34
CA ASP A 30 6.24 5.09 -16.23
C ASP A 30 6.41 3.72 -15.56
N THR A 31 7.30 3.66 -14.58
CA THR A 31 7.70 2.41 -13.93
C THR A 31 6.54 1.76 -13.19
N VAL A 32 5.52 2.56 -12.84
CA VAL A 32 4.25 2.08 -12.30
C VAL A 32 3.48 1.32 -13.38
N ALA A 33 3.34 1.90 -14.58
CA ALA A 33 2.69 1.23 -15.70
C ALA A 33 3.39 -0.09 -16.06
N ASP A 34 4.73 -0.13 -16.05
CA ASP A 34 5.50 -1.35 -16.29
C ASP A 34 5.28 -2.41 -15.20
N SER A 35 5.25 -1.99 -13.93
CA SER A 35 5.01 -2.89 -12.80
C SER A 35 3.58 -3.45 -12.83
N CYS A 36 2.60 -2.61 -13.17
CA CYS A 36 1.21 -3.02 -13.34
C CYS A 36 1.01 -3.92 -14.56
N GLY A 37 1.71 -3.64 -15.66
CA GLY A 37 1.72 -4.50 -16.84
C GLY A 37 2.21 -5.91 -16.54
N ALA A 38 3.20 -6.05 -15.65
CA ALA A 38 3.74 -7.34 -15.24
C ALA A 38 2.78 -8.18 -14.37
N ILE A 39 1.75 -7.58 -13.78
CA ILE A 39 0.80 -8.25 -12.89
C ILE A 39 -0.67 -8.14 -13.36
N ARG A 40 -0.90 -7.67 -14.59
CA ARG A 40 -2.23 -7.36 -15.14
C ARG A 40 -3.20 -8.55 -15.16
N ASP A 41 -2.68 -9.76 -15.19
CA ASP A 41 -3.48 -10.98 -15.19
C ASP A 41 -4.09 -11.27 -13.80
N PHE A 42 -3.62 -10.56 -12.76
CA PHE A 42 -4.04 -10.75 -11.37
C PHE A 42 -4.73 -9.52 -10.77
N VAL A 43 -4.43 -8.31 -11.26
CA VAL A 43 -4.91 -7.05 -10.68
C VAL A 43 -5.40 -6.12 -11.79
N ASP A 44 -6.53 -5.45 -11.54
CA ASP A 44 -7.01 -4.38 -12.41
C ASP A 44 -5.95 -3.29 -12.60
N ALA A 45 -5.70 -2.92 -13.86
CA ALA A 45 -4.64 -1.99 -14.21
C ALA A 45 -4.89 -0.58 -13.63
N GLY A 46 -6.14 -0.12 -13.57
CA GLY A 46 -6.50 1.17 -13.00
C GLY A 46 -6.28 1.22 -11.49
N PHE A 47 -6.71 0.15 -10.79
CA PHE A 47 -6.45 -0.02 -9.37
C PHE A 47 -4.94 -0.09 -9.08
N CYS A 48 -4.22 -0.96 -9.79
CA CYS A 48 -2.78 -1.12 -9.63
C CYS A 48 -2.04 0.20 -9.84
N ALA A 49 -2.45 1.02 -10.80
CA ALA A 49 -1.70 2.21 -11.14
C ALA A 49 -2.08 3.44 -10.27
N SER A 50 -3.29 3.48 -9.72
CA SER A 50 -3.74 4.58 -8.85
C SER A 50 -3.13 4.52 -7.45
N ARG A 51 -2.92 3.32 -6.91
CA ARG A 51 -2.47 3.12 -5.52
C ARG A 51 -0.99 3.48 -5.30
N PRO A 52 -0.02 2.99 -6.08
CA PRO A 52 1.38 3.40 -5.95
C PRO A 52 1.55 4.88 -6.24
N ARG A 53 0.82 5.47 -7.21
CA ARG A 53 0.95 6.90 -7.53
C ARG A 53 0.50 7.83 -6.40
N SER A 54 -0.24 7.34 -5.40
CA SER A 54 -0.53 8.12 -4.19
C SER A 54 0.68 8.18 -3.23
N VAL A 55 1.72 7.38 -3.47
CA VAL A 55 2.97 7.36 -2.71
C VAL A 55 3.99 8.31 -3.38
N PRO A 56 4.56 9.27 -2.63
CA PRO A 56 5.58 10.17 -3.16
C PRO A 56 6.77 9.41 -3.77
N GLY A 57 7.15 9.75 -4.99
CA GLY A 57 8.29 9.15 -5.69
C GLY A 57 8.00 7.85 -6.44
N ALA A 58 6.76 7.33 -6.43
CA ALA A 58 6.43 6.07 -7.09
C ALA A 58 6.65 6.10 -8.62
N ALA A 59 6.42 7.24 -9.28
CA ALA A 59 6.56 7.33 -10.75
C ALA A 59 7.98 7.02 -11.27
N SER A 60 9.01 7.11 -10.44
CA SER A 60 10.40 6.78 -10.77
C SER A 60 10.94 5.60 -9.97
N ALA A 61 10.10 4.94 -9.17
CA ALA A 61 10.49 3.86 -8.30
C ALA A 61 10.63 2.55 -9.08
N ASP A 62 11.53 1.65 -8.65
CA ASP A 62 11.64 0.33 -9.26
C ASP A 62 10.52 -0.61 -8.75
N ARG A 63 10.39 -1.77 -9.41
CA ARG A 63 9.37 -2.77 -9.04
C ARG A 63 9.54 -3.28 -7.60
N HIS A 64 10.77 -3.33 -7.09
CA HIS A 64 11.04 -3.66 -5.69
C HIS A 64 10.43 -2.63 -4.74
N THR A 65 10.63 -1.35 -5.01
CA THR A 65 10.02 -0.25 -4.25
C THR A 65 8.50 -0.27 -4.36
N HIS A 66 7.93 -0.58 -5.54
CA HIS A 66 6.49 -0.78 -5.69
C HIS A 66 5.95 -1.93 -4.84
N LEU A 67 6.68 -3.04 -4.72
CA LEU A 67 6.32 -4.13 -3.80
C LEU A 67 6.28 -3.64 -2.35
N LEU A 68 7.29 -2.89 -1.90
CA LEU A 68 7.31 -2.38 -0.52
C LEU A 68 6.12 -1.43 -0.27
N ALA A 69 5.86 -0.53 -1.21
CA ALA A 69 4.71 0.37 -1.15
C ALA A 69 3.37 -0.39 -1.15
N ALA A 70 3.23 -1.43 -1.97
CA ALA A 70 2.03 -2.28 -2.00
C ALA A 70 1.79 -2.98 -0.66
N ALA A 71 2.85 -3.51 -0.03
CA ALA A 71 2.76 -4.14 1.28
C ALA A 71 2.39 -3.15 2.38
N ASP A 72 2.94 -1.92 2.34
CA ASP A 72 2.61 -0.85 3.28
C ASP A 72 1.15 -0.38 3.10
N LEU A 73 0.67 -0.23 1.87
CA LEU A 73 -0.73 0.09 1.55
C LEU A 73 -1.68 -1.03 2.01
N ALA A 74 -1.34 -2.29 1.76
CA ALA A 74 -2.13 -3.43 2.23
C ALA A 74 -2.21 -3.47 3.76
N ALA A 75 -1.09 -3.21 4.46
CA ALA A 75 -1.08 -3.16 5.92
C ALA A 75 -1.92 -1.99 6.47
N ALA A 76 -1.86 -0.83 5.82
CA ALA A 76 -2.68 0.33 6.16
C ALA A 76 -4.19 0.06 5.93
N SER A 77 -4.54 -0.55 4.80
CA SER A 77 -5.91 -0.96 4.50
C SER A 77 -6.44 -1.99 5.50
N GLY A 78 -5.64 -2.99 5.87
CA GLY A 78 -6.01 -3.96 6.90
C GLY A 78 -6.20 -3.32 8.29
N ALA A 79 -5.39 -2.31 8.64
CA ALA A 79 -5.58 -1.55 9.86
C ALA A 79 -6.88 -0.72 9.83
N ALA A 80 -7.17 -0.07 8.70
CA ALA A 80 -8.43 0.66 8.51
C ALA A 80 -9.65 -0.28 8.57
N ALA A 81 -9.55 -1.49 7.98
CA ALA A 81 -10.61 -2.50 8.05
C ALA A 81 -10.85 -2.99 9.48
N ARG A 82 -9.77 -3.19 10.26
CA ARG A 82 -9.88 -3.49 11.70
C ARG A 82 -10.63 -2.38 12.45
N ASP A 83 -10.27 -1.12 12.21
CA ASP A 83 -10.88 0.01 12.89
C ASP A 83 -12.35 0.17 12.49
N ALA A 84 -12.68 -0.06 11.21
CA ALA A 84 -14.06 -0.09 10.71
C ALA A 84 -14.87 -1.22 11.36
N ALA A 85 -14.30 -2.43 11.48
CA ALA A 85 -14.94 -3.54 12.17
C ALA A 85 -15.20 -3.22 13.65
N ALA A 86 -14.20 -2.64 14.34
CA ALA A 86 -14.33 -2.23 15.74
C ALA A 86 -15.36 -1.11 15.93
N GLY A 87 -15.40 -0.12 15.03
CA GLY A 87 -16.43 0.92 15.01
C GLY A 87 -17.82 0.31 14.85
N THR A 88 -17.97 -0.55 13.84
CA THR A 88 -19.22 -1.22 13.55
C THR A 88 -19.70 -2.11 14.70
N ALA A 89 -18.80 -2.82 15.38
CA ALA A 89 -19.13 -3.70 16.49
C ALA A 89 -19.73 -2.95 17.69
N ARG A 90 -19.24 -1.73 17.97
CA ARG A 90 -19.73 -0.89 19.09
C ARG A 90 -21.19 -0.48 18.90
N ASP A 91 -21.59 -0.22 17.66
CA ASP A 91 -22.94 0.24 17.32
C ASP A 91 -23.89 -0.91 16.98
N GLU A 92 -23.39 -2.14 16.88
CA GLU A 92 -24.17 -3.30 16.46
C GLU A 92 -25.04 -3.83 17.61
N LEU A 93 -26.35 -3.95 17.35
CA LEU A 93 -27.33 -4.44 18.33
C LEU A 93 -27.49 -5.96 18.27
N ASN A 94 -27.22 -6.57 17.11
CA ASN A 94 -27.30 -8.01 16.93
C ASN A 94 -26.06 -8.70 17.52
N PRO A 95 -26.19 -9.58 18.53
CA PRO A 95 -25.03 -10.23 19.16
C PRO A 95 -24.20 -11.06 18.18
N ALA A 96 -24.83 -11.82 17.28
CA ALA A 96 -24.11 -12.64 16.31
C ALA A 96 -23.31 -11.79 15.30
N ALA A 97 -23.87 -10.65 14.88
CA ALA A 97 -23.15 -9.72 14.03
C ALA A 97 -21.99 -9.04 14.78
N ARG A 98 -22.17 -8.71 16.06
CA ARG A 98 -21.11 -8.17 16.91
C ARG A 98 -19.96 -9.16 17.08
N ASP A 99 -20.25 -10.41 17.43
CA ASP A 99 -19.24 -11.48 17.57
C ASP A 99 -18.46 -11.69 16.26
N ALA A 100 -19.16 -11.67 15.11
CA ALA A 100 -18.53 -11.76 13.80
C ALA A 100 -17.59 -10.56 13.51
N LEU A 101 -17.99 -9.34 13.88
CA LEU A 101 -17.15 -8.15 13.75
C LEU A 101 -15.93 -8.18 14.67
N GLU A 102 -16.09 -8.69 15.90
CA GLU A 102 -14.96 -8.91 16.81
C GLU A 102 -13.97 -9.94 16.24
N ALA A 103 -14.46 -11.00 15.59
CA ALA A 103 -13.62 -11.93 14.84
C ALA A 103 -12.86 -11.21 13.70
N CYS A 104 -13.51 -10.33 12.94
CA CYS A 104 -12.83 -9.49 11.94
C CYS A 104 -11.70 -8.64 12.56
N VAL A 105 -11.93 -8.03 13.72
CA VAL A 105 -10.91 -7.23 14.43
C VAL A 105 -9.68 -8.07 14.74
N ILE A 106 -9.87 -9.32 15.20
CA ILE A 106 -8.77 -10.25 15.51
C ILE A 106 -8.04 -10.65 14.24
N LEU A 107 -8.77 -11.06 13.19
CA LEU A 107 -8.21 -11.51 11.92
C LEU A 107 -7.30 -10.44 11.28
N TYR A 108 -7.77 -9.19 11.20
CA TYR A 108 -6.96 -8.10 10.68
C TYR A 108 -5.82 -7.72 11.63
N GLY A 109 -6.11 -7.55 12.93
CA GLY A 109 -5.16 -6.98 13.89
C GLY A 109 -4.04 -7.93 14.31
N SER A 110 -4.31 -9.23 14.38
CA SER A 110 -3.33 -10.24 14.84
C SER A 110 -2.83 -11.16 13.72
N GLY A 111 -3.60 -11.31 12.65
CA GLY A 111 -3.24 -12.16 11.51
C GLY A 111 -2.55 -11.36 10.41
N SER A 112 -3.35 -10.75 9.53
CA SER A 112 -2.84 -10.28 8.25
C SER A 112 -2.01 -9.01 8.32
N VAL A 113 -2.33 -8.03 9.18
CA VAL A 113 -1.52 -6.80 9.29
C VAL A 113 -0.10 -7.08 9.80
N PRO A 114 0.11 -7.85 10.89
CA PRO A 114 1.47 -8.26 11.30
C PRO A 114 2.20 -9.06 10.22
N ALA A 115 1.52 -9.97 9.52
CA ALA A 115 2.11 -10.76 8.44
C ALA A 115 2.58 -9.87 7.27
N LEU A 116 1.81 -8.87 6.88
CA LEU A 116 2.18 -7.90 5.84
C LEU A 116 3.41 -7.07 6.24
N ARG A 117 3.49 -6.63 7.49
CA ARG A 117 4.66 -5.89 8.02
C ARG A 117 5.92 -6.76 8.01
N LEU A 118 5.81 -8.03 8.39
CA LEU A 118 6.92 -8.98 8.32
C LEU A 118 7.32 -9.27 6.88
N LEU A 119 6.36 -9.46 5.98
CA LEU A 119 6.60 -9.67 4.54
C LEU A 119 7.37 -8.49 3.97
N ARG A 120 6.93 -7.26 4.28
CA ARG A 120 7.61 -6.02 3.87
C ARG A 120 9.05 -5.97 4.40
N GLY A 121 9.28 -6.37 5.66
CA GLY A 121 10.62 -6.48 6.24
C GLY A 121 11.53 -7.46 5.49
N TYR A 122 11.03 -8.66 5.20
CA TYR A 122 11.78 -9.66 4.43
C TYR A 122 12.01 -9.22 2.99
N ALA A 123 11.02 -8.62 2.33
CA ALA A 123 11.14 -8.08 0.98
C ALA A 123 12.15 -6.94 0.92
N ALA A 124 12.20 -6.06 1.93
CA ALA A 124 13.21 -5.00 2.02
C ALA A 124 14.64 -5.57 2.14
N ALA A 125 14.79 -6.67 2.88
CA ALA A 125 16.04 -7.42 2.98
C ALA A 125 16.30 -8.37 1.79
N ARG A 126 15.42 -8.38 0.77
CA ARG A 126 15.45 -9.30 -0.39
C ARG A 126 15.47 -10.78 -0.01
N SER A 127 14.94 -11.13 1.16
CA SER A 127 14.75 -12.50 1.62
C SER A 127 13.45 -13.07 1.04
N TRP A 128 13.47 -13.36 -0.27
CA TRP A 128 12.26 -13.70 -1.02
C TRP A 128 11.56 -14.97 -0.54
N ALA A 129 12.31 -15.98 -0.12
CA ALA A 129 11.74 -17.22 0.42
C ALA A 129 10.96 -16.95 1.72
N ALA A 130 11.53 -16.14 2.63
CA ALA A 130 10.86 -15.77 3.88
C ALA A 130 9.64 -14.87 3.63
N ALA A 131 9.73 -13.92 2.69
CA ALA A 131 8.60 -13.10 2.27
C ALA A 131 7.44 -13.97 1.72
N ARG A 132 7.75 -14.98 0.90
CA ARG A 132 6.75 -15.90 0.32
C ARG A 132 6.09 -16.81 1.36
N ALA A 133 6.83 -17.23 2.38
CA ALA A 133 6.30 -18.06 3.45
C ALA A 133 5.15 -17.36 4.22
N LEU A 134 5.04 -16.03 4.12
CA LEU A 134 3.99 -15.24 4.77
C LEU A 134 2.74 -15.05 3.91
N LEU A 135 2.78 -15.35 2.61
CA LEU A 135 1.64 -15.13 1.69
C LEU A 135 0.33 -15.77 2.17
N PRO A 136 0.31 -17.01 2.73
CA PRO A 136 -0.94 -17.59 3.25
C PRO A 136 -1.58 -16.77 4.38
N LEU A 137 -0.79 -16.00 5.13
CA LEU A 137 -1.25 -15.19 6.27
C LEU A 137 -1.68 -13.78 5.85
N THR A 138 -1.09 -13.23 4.79
CA THR A 138 -1.28 -11.83 4.42
C THR A 138 -2.66 -11.53 3.84
N GLY A 139 -3.32 -12.50 3.20
CA GLY A 139 -4.69 -12.34 2.65
C GLY A 139 -5.81 -12.91 3.52
N HIS A 140 -5.47 -13.62 4.60
CA HIS A 140 -6.44 -14.41 5.37
C HIS A 140 -7.56 -13.59 6.01
N ALA A 141 -7.29 -12.34 6.41
CA ALA A 141 -8.25 -11.53 7.14
C ALA A 141 -9.48 -11.10 6.32
N GLY A 142 -9.33 -10.80 5.03
CA GLY A 142 -10.46 -10.45 4.15
C GLY A 142 -11.46 -11.59 4.05
N ILE A 143 -10.98 -12.74 3.57
CA ILE A 143 -11.75 -13.98 3.43
C ILE A 143 -12.33 -14.43 4.78
N GLY A 144 -11.53 -14.41 5.84
CA GLY A 144 -11.97 -14.81 7.17
C GLY A 144 -13.05 -13.89 7.74
N CYS A 145 -12.95 -12.58 7.50
CA CYS A 145 -13.96 -11.61 7.94
C CYS A 145 -15.26 -11.77 7.15
N GLU A 146 -15.19 -11.95 5.83
CA GLU A 146 -16.38 -12.27 5.02
C GLU A 146 -17.05 -13.57 5.46
N ALA A 147 -16.26 -14.60 5.76
CA ALA A 147 -16.77 -15.87 6.27
C ALA A 147 -17.41 -15.73 7.66
N ALA A 148 -16.79 -14.96 8.56
CA ALA A 148 -17.34 -14.69 9.90
C ALA A 148 -18.66 -13.92 9.82
N LEU A 149 -18.73 -12.92 8.93
CA LEU A 149 -19.95 -12.17 8.69
C LEU A 149 -20.99 -13.01 7.95
N GLY A 150 -20.61 -14.05 7.20
CA GLY A 150 -21.51 -15.01 6.59
C GLY A 150 -22.59 -14.40 5.69
N ARG A 151 -23.53 -15.22 5.23
CA ARG A 151 -24.72 -14.77 4.47
C ARG A 151 -26.01 -14.84 5.28
N ALA A 152 -25.90 -14.91 6.61
CA ALA A 152 -27.06 -14.97 7.47
C ALA A 152 -27.81 -13.61 7.43
N PRO A 153 -29.15 -13.60 7.46
CA PRO A 153 -29.91 -12.36 7.51
C PRO A 153 -29.52 -11.46 8.69
N ALA A 154 -29.13 -12.07 9.81
CA ALA A 154 -28.72 -11.40 11.05
C ALA A 154 -27.45 -10.54 10.91
N THR A 155 -26.58 -10.86 9.95
CA THR A 155 -25.26 -10.23 9.77
C THR A 155 -25.14 -9.46 8.46
N ALA A 156 -26.16 -9.51 7.59
CA ALA A 156 -26.14 -8.91 6.25
C ALA A 156 -25.84 -7.41 6.25
N SER A 157 -26.36 -6.67 7.24
CA SER A 157 -26.08 -5.23 7.39
C SER A 157 -24.60 -4.96 7.73
N ALA A 158 -24.05 -5.71 8.69
CA ALA A 158 -22.63 -5.63 9.05
C ALA A 158 -21.72 -6.04 7.88
N ALA A 159 -22.09 -7.10 7.14
CA ALA A 159 -21.41 -7.52 5.92
C ALA A 159 -21.40 -6.39 4.87
N GLY A 160 -22.53 -5.73 4.64
CA GLY A 160 -22.63 -4.58 3.73
C GLY A 160 -21.73 -3.42 4.13
N ARG A 161 -21.61 -3.13 5.42
CA ARG A 161 -20.72 -2.07 5.94
C ARG A 161 -19.22 -2.42 5.80
N MET A 162 -18.87 -3.70 5.87
CA MET A 162 -17.49 -4.16 5.73
C MET A 162 -17.05 -4.45 4.28
N ALA A 163 -17.99 -4.62 3.36
CA ALA A 163 -17.70 -5.10 2.01
C ALA A 163 -16.68 -4.25 1.22
N ALA A 164 -16.70 -2.93 1.39
CA ALA A 164 -15.73 -2.05 0.72
C ALA A 164 -14.32 -2.22 1.29
N ALA A 165 -14.19 -2.31 2.61
CA ALA A 165 -12.91 -2.49 3.29
C ALA A 165 -12.28 -3.86 2.95
N ASN A 166 -13.08 -4.92 2.94
CA ASN A 166 -12.62 -6.25 2.56
C ASN A 166 -12.12 -6.29 1.11
N ARG A 167 -12.90 -5.74 0.16
CA ARG A 167 -12.48 -5.67 -1.25
C ARG A 167 -11.19 -4.89 -1.45
N GLU A 168 -11.05 -3.73 -0.83
CA GLU A 168 -9.82 -2.93 -0.95
C GLU A 168 -8.60 -3.69 -0.41
N PHE A 169 -8.75 -4.34 0.75
CA PHE A 169 -7.71 -5.15 1.35
C PHE A 169 -7.31 -6.34 0.46
N GLU A 170 -8.28 -7.05 -0.09
CA GLU A 170 -8.05 -8.18 -1.00
C GLU A 170 -7.33 -7.74 -2.28
N GLN A 171 -7.70 -6.60 -2.85
CA GLN A 171 -7.02 -6.07 -4.04
C GLN A 171 -5.56 -5.70 -3.74
N LEU A 172 -5.29 -5.05 -2.60
CA LEU A 172 -3.92 -4.68 -2.19
C LEU A 172 -3.04 -5.88 -1.84
N THR A 173 -3.60 -6.89 -1.18
CA THR A 173 -2.88 -8.14 -0.86
C THR A 173 -2.61 -8.98 -2.11
N THR A 174 -3.54 -9.01 -3.07
CA THR A 174 -3.33 -9.61 -4.39
C THR A 174 -2.23 -8.89 -5.16
N MET A 175 -2.24 -7.55 -5.16
CA MET A 175 -1.18 -6.73 -5.77
C MET A 175 0.19 -6.98 -5.13
N THR A 176 0.25 -7.05 -3.80
CA THR A 176 1.48 -7.38 -3.06
C THR A 176 2.02 -8.76 -3.46
N THR A 177 1.14 -9.76 -3.56
CA THR A 177 1.49 -11.13 -3.94
C THR A 177 2.04 -11.19 -5.36
N ALA A 178 1.36 -10.56 -6.31
CA ALA A 178 1.77 -10.56 -7.71
C ALA A 178 3.08 -9.78 -7.92
N LEU A 179 3.28 -8.67 -7.22
CA LEU A 179 4.55 -7.94 -7.24
C LEU A 179 5.68 -8.77 -6.64
N LEU A 180 5.46 -9.46 -5.53
CA LEU A 180 6.47 -10.34 -4.92
C LEU A 180 6.90 -11.45 -5.88
N ASN A 181 5.97 -12.00 -6.66
CA ASN A 181 6.25 -13.04 -7.64
C ASN A 181 6.88 -12.52 -8.94
N SER A 182 6.92 -11.20 -9.16
CA SER A 182 7.49 -10.58 -10.37
C SER A 182 8.82 -9.84 -10.13
N VAL A 183 9.30 -9.76 -8.89
CA VAL A 183 10.62 -9.17 -8.55
C VAL A 183 11.72 -10.20 -8.29
N SER A 184 11.39 -11.49 -8.34
CA SER A 184 12.33 -12.60 -8.11
C SER A 184 12.82 -13.24 -9.39
#